data_AF-A0A1D6QPA2-F1
#
_entry.id   AF-A0A1D6QPA2-F1
#
_cell.length_a   1.000
_cell.length_b   1.000
_cell.length_c   1.000
_cell.angle_alpha   90.00
_cell.angle_beta   90.00
_cell.angle_gamma   90.00
#
_symmetry.space_group_name_H-M   'P 1'
#
loop_
_entity.id
_entity.type
_entity.pdbx_description
1 polymer ?
#
loop_
_entity_poly.entity_id
_entity_poly.type
_entity_poly.pdbx_seq_one_letter_code
_entity_poly.pdbx_strand_id
1 'polypeptide(L)'
;MKAKIVLLVIIICQYVPRLLRIIPLYLQITRSAGILTETAWAGAAFNLIIYMLASHGFGALWYILSIQREDTCWRQACINQTGCDPTSLYCGYHSLANNSFLQNACPTNSTANPDPIFGIFLPALQNVSQSTSFFEKLFYCFWWGLQNLSSLGQNMKTSTNTLENLFAVFVSTSGLVLFALLIGNVQTYLQSASVRIEEMRVKRRDTEQWMAHRLLPENLKDRIMRHEQYRWQETRGVDEEGLLKNLPKDLRREIKRHLCLSLLMKHSVMLYGA
;
A
#
# COMPACT_ATOMS: atom_id res chain seq x y z
N MET A 1 3.62 -31.98 -14.95
CA MET A 1 2.55 -31.59 -14.00
C MET A 1 3.04 -31.47 -12.55
N LYS A 2 3.71 -32.48 -11.97
CA LYS A 2 4.19 -32.45 -10.57
C LYS A 2 5.17 -31.31 -10.26
N ALA A 3 6.14 -31.03 -11.12
CA ALA A 3 7.16 -29.99 -10.85
C ALA A 3 6.59 -28.56 -10.76
N LYS A 4 5.63 -28.18 -11.62
CA LYS A 4 5.04 -26.83 -11.62
C LYS A 4 4.17 -26.57 -10.38
N ILE A 5 3.39 -27.57 -9.97
CA ILE A 5 2.59 -27.52 -8.73
C ILE A 5 3.52 -27.45 -7.52
N VAL A 6 4.59 -28.25 -7.51
CA VAL A 6 5.61 -28.20 -6.45
C VAL A 6 6.28 -26.84 -6.38
N LEU A 7 6.63 -26.22 -7.51
CA LEU A 7 7.23 -24.89 -7.56
C LEU A 7 6.26 -23.80 -7.05
N LEU A 8 4.99 -23.87 -7.45
CA LEU A 8 3.93 -22.98 -6.95
C LEU A 8 3.76 -23.14 -5.43
N VAL A 9 3.69 -24.38 -4.94
CA VAL A 9 3.57 -24.69 -3.51
C VAL A 9 4.81 -24.20 -2.75
N ILE A 10 6.02 -24.39 -3.28
CA ILE A 10 7.25 -23.86 -2.68
C ILE A 10 7.22 -22.33 -2.60
N ILE A 11 6.79 -21.65 -3.67
CA ILE A 11 6.65 -20.19 -3.68
C ILE A 11 5.65 -19.76 -2.62
N ILE A 12 4.45 -20.37 -2.55
CA ILE A 12 3.43 -20.07 -1.55
C ILE A 12 3.95 -20.34 -0.13
N CYS A 13 4.58 -21.50 0.10
CA CYS A 13 5.17 -21.89 1.38
C CYS A 13 6.37 -21.04 1.79
N GLN A 14 7.06 -20.35 0.87
CA GLN A 14 8.08 -19.36 1.21
C GLN A 14 7.50 -17.97 1.45
N TYR A 15 6.49 -17.57 0.66
CA TYR A 15 5.88 -16.25 0.75
C TYR A 15 5.02 -16.10 1.99
N VAL A 16 4.21 -17.11 2.34
CA VAL A 16 3.30 -17.08 3.48
C VAL A 16 4.06 -16.88 4.81
N PRO A 17 5.14 -17.63 5.14
CA PRO A 17 5.92 -17.38 6.35
C PRO A 17 6.63 -16.03 6.37
N ARG A 18 7.07 -15.53 5.20
CA ARG A 18 7.65 -14.18 5.09
C ARG A 18 6.59 -13.12 5.37
N LEU A 19 5.37 -13.29 4.84
CA LEU A 19 4.23 -12.42 5.13
C LEU A 19 3.87 -12.45 6.62
N LEU A 20 3.80 -13.65 7.22
CA LEU A 20 3.53 -13.83 8.65
C LEU A 20 4.60 -13.19 9.55
N ARG A 21 5.85 -13.08 9.10
CA ARG A 21 6.91 -12.32 9.79
C ARG A 21 6.82 -10.81 9.59
N ILE A 22 6.31 -10.35 8.45
CA ILE A 22 6.13 -8.93 8.17
C ILE A 22 4.93 -8.36 8.94
N ILE A 23 3.88 -9.15 9.18
CA ILE A 23 2.69 -8.73 9.94
C ILE A 23 3.01 -8.21 11.36
N PRO A 24 3.77 -8.90 12.24
CA PRO A 24 4.11 -8.36 13.55
C PRO A 24 4.98 -7.12 13.46
N LEU A 25 5.87 -7.03 12.46
CA LEU A 25 6.66 -5.83 12.20
C LEU A 25 5.77 -4.66 11.77
N TYR A 26 4.80 -4.91 10.89
CA TYR A 26 3.77 -3.96 10.47
C TYR A 26 2.94 -3.50 11.67
N LEU A 27 2.46 -4.43 12.50
CA LEU A 27 1.68 -4.14 13.71
C LEU A 27 2.48 -3.35 14.73
N GLN A 28 3.78 -3.65 14.88
CA GLN A 28 4.69 -2.93 15.74
C GLN A 28 4.95 -1.52 15.20
N ILE A 29 5.14 -1.36 13.89
CA ILE A 29 5.24 -0.04 13.24
C ILE A 29 3.95 0.74 13.42
N THR A 30 2.76 0.14 13.21
CA THR A 30 1.49 0.86 13.39
C THR A 30 1.20 1.21 14.85
N ARG A 31 1.60 0.36 15.82
CA ARG A 31 1.48 0.68 17.26
C ARG A 31 2.46 1.78 17.66
N SER A 32 3.70 1.70 17.19
CA SER A 32 4.72 2.71 17.43
C SER A 32 4.48 3.97 16.60
N ALA A 33 3.71 3.93 15.52
CA ALA A 33 3.39 5.07 14.65
C ALA A 33 2.49 6.12 15.32
N GLY A 34 1.77 5.75 16.39
CA GLY A 34 1.19 6.75 17.29
C GLY A 34 2.25 7.68 17.92
N ILE A 35 3.52 7.27 17.91
CA ILE A 35 4.69 7.97 18.46
C ILE A 35 5.72 8.31 17.36
N LEU A 36 5.78 7.59 16.22
CA LEU A 36 6.86 7.65 15.23
C LEU A 36 6.49 8.14 13.82
N THR A 37 5.25 8.56 13.55
CA THR A 37 5.00 9.43 12.39
C THR A 37 5.02 10.87 12.86
N GLU A 38 6.20 11.49 12.95
CA GLU A 38 6.32 12.93 13.21
C GLU A 38 5.55 13.79 12.17
N THR A 39 5.20 13.20 11.02
CA THR A 39 4.38 13.79 9.96
C THR A 39 3.26 12.84 9.51
N ALA A 40 2.01 13.34 9.49
CA ALA A 40 0.82 12.59 9.03
C ALA A 40 0.97 12.01 7.61
N TRP A 41 1.86 12.59 6.79
CA TRP A 41 2.14 12.16 5.42
C TRP A 41 2.89 10.82 5.33
N ALA A 42 3.78 10.52 6.28
CA ALA A 42 4.53 9.26 6.30
C ALA A 42 3.61 8.04 6.45
N GLY A 43 2.56 8.16 7.27
CA GLY A 43 1.54 7.12 7.45
C GLY A 43 0.71 6.88 6.19
N ALA A 44 0.34 7.93 5.46
CA ALA A 44 -0.35 7.81 4.18
C ALA A 44 0.54 7.14 3.12
N ALA A 45 1.80 7.55 3.01
CA ALA A 45 2.76 6.96 2.06
C ALA A 45 2.99 5.47 2.33
N PHE A 46 3.10 5.06 3.60
CA PHE A 46 3.26 3.66 3.97
C PHE A 46 2.06 2.79 3.56
N ASN A 47 0.83 3.27 3.79
CA ASN A 47 -0.38 2.56 3.34
C ASN A 47 -0.44 2.43 1.81
N LEU A 48 -0.02 3.48 1.09
CA LEU A 48 0.07 3.44 -0.36
C LEU A 48 1.10 2.39 -0.83
N ILE A 49 2.26 2.29 -0.19
CA ILE A 49 3.29 1.29 -0.53
C ILE A 49 2.74 -0.13 -0.38
N ILE A 50 1.99 -0.42 0.69
CA ILE A 50 1.38 -1.74 0.90
C ILE A 50 0.35 -2.04 -0.18
N TYR A 51 -0.46 -1.05 -0.55
CA TYR A 51 -1.44 -1.17 -1.62
C TYR A 51 -0.77 -1.48 -2.98
N MET A 52 0.34 -0.81 -3.29
CA MET A 52 1.14 -1.06 -4.49
C MET A 52 1.78 -2.46 -4.46
N LEU A 53 2.28 -2.90 -3.30
CA LEU A 53 2.87 -4.24 -3.14
C LEU A 53 1.81 -5.34 -3.33
N ALA A 54 0.61 -5.16 -2.78
CA ALA A 54 -0.51 -6.07 -3.02
C ALA A 54 -0.86 -6.13 -4.51
N SER A 55 -0.96 -4.97 -5.18
CA SER A 55 -1.20 -4.87 -6.63
C SER A 55 -0.19 -5.67 -7.45
N HIS A 56 1.11 -5.54 -7.13
CA HIS A 56 2.16 -6.35 -7.75
C HIS A 56 1.94 -7.86 -7.51
N GLY A 57 1.61 -8.26 -6.29
CA GLY A 57 1.34 -9.66 -5.95
C GLY A 57 0.17 -10.26 -6.73
N PHE A 58 -0.95 -9.53 -6.83
CA PHE A 58 -2.11 -9.96 -7.61
C PHE A 58 -1.80 -10.02 -9.12
N GLY A 59 -1.06 -9.06 -9.64
CA GLY A 59 -0.58 -9.06 -11.03
C GLY A 59 0.32 -10.26 -11.35
N ALA A 60 1.26 -10.59 -10.47
CA ALA A 60 2.14 -11.75 -10.62
C ALA A 60 1.35 -13.07 -10.56
N LEU A 61 0.39 -13.18 -9.64
CA LEU A 61 -0.48 -14.35 -9.54
C LEU A 61 -1.33 -14.51 -10.80
N TRP A 62 -1.91 -13.41 -11.31
CA TRP A 62 -2.65 -13.41 -12.57
C TRP A 62 -1.79 -13.91 -13.74
N TYR A 63 -0.55 -13.41 -13.89
CA TYR A 63 0.36 -13.88 -14.93
C TYR A 63 0.64 -15.39 -14.84
N ILE A 64 0.95 -15.89 -13.65
CA ILE A 64 1.22 -17.32 -13.45
C ILE A 64 -0.01 -18.16 -13.79
N LEU A 65 -1.20 -17.72 -13.37
CA LEU A 65 -2.46 -18.40 -13.68
C LEU A 65 -2.75 -18.38 -15.19
N SER A 66 -2.42 -17.29 -15.90
CA SER A 66 -2.53 -17.25 -17.37
C SER A 66 -1.68 -18.31 -18.05
N ILE A 67 -0.42 -18.45 -17.65
CA ILE A 67 0.47 -19.49 -18.21
C ILE A 67 -0.01 -20.90 -17.84
N GLN A 68 -0.53 -21.10 -16.62
CA GLN A 68 -1.11 -22.39 -16.23
C GLN A 68 -2.37 -22.73 -17.04
N ARG A 69 -3.17 -21.72 -17.38
CA ARG A 69 -4.37 -21.86 -18.20
C ARG A 69 -4.01 -22.26 -19.63
N GLU A 70 -3.03 -21.60 -20.23
CA GLU A 70 -2.48 -21.95 -21.55
C GLU A 70 -1.90 -23.37 -21.56
N ASP A 71 -1.10 -23.73 -20.55
CA ASP A 71 -0.54 -25.08 -20.38
C ASP A 71 -1.63 -26.16 -20.34
N THR A 72 -2.72 -25.88 -19.61
CA THR A 72 -3.85 -26.81 -19.48
C THR A 72 -4.55 -26.99 -20.82
N CYS A 73 -4.76 -25.89 -21.57
CA CYS A 73 -5.34 -25.94 -22.91
C CYS A 73 -4.47 -26.77 -23.85
N TRP A 74 -3.16 -26.52 -23.89
CA TRP A 74 -2.23 -27.28 -24.75
C TRP A 74 -2.19 -28.76 -24.41
N ARG A 75 -2.19 -29.11 -23.12
CA ARG A 75 -2.24 -30.52 -22.68
C ARG A 75 -3.52 -31.22 -23.13
N GLN A 76 -4.67 -30.55 -23.00
CA GLN A 76 -5.95 -31.11 -23.45
C GLN A 76 -5.98 -31.31 -24.97
N ALA A 77 -5.51 -30.31 -25.73
CA ALA A 77 -5.39 -30.42 -27.19
C ALA A 77 -4.46 -31.56 -27.61
N CYS A 78 -3.32 -31.72 -26.93
CA CYS A 78 -2.35 -32.78 -27.20
C CYS A 78 -2.92 -34.18 -26.94
N ILE A 79 -3.69 -34.37 -25.85
CA ILE A 79 -4.34 -35.66 -25.56
C ILE A 79 -5.29 -36.09 -26.69
N ASN A 80 -5.96 -35.13 -27.32
CA ASN A 80 -6.91 -35.38 -28.41
C ASN A 80 -6.24 -35.52 -29.78
N GLN A 81 -4.94 -35.23 -29.90
CA GLN A 81 -4.19 -35.27 -31.14
C GLN A 81 -3.38 -36.57 -31.25
N THR A 82 -3.64 -37.35 -32.31
CA THR A 82 -2.88 -38.57 -32.58
C THR A 82 -1.40 -38.26 -32.79
N GLY A 83 -0.53 -38.95 -32.04
CA GLY A 83 0.93 -38.80 -32.15
C GLY A 83 1.51 -37.59 -31.39
N CYS A 84 0.71 -36.89 -30.58
CA CYS A 84 1.24 -35.83 -29.71
C CYS A 84 1.82 -36.40 -28.41
N ASP A 85 3.08 -36.08 -28.12
CA ASP A 85 3.69 -36.35 -26.82
C ASP A 85 3.64 -35.09 -25.95
N PRO A 86 3.00 -35.12 -24.76
CA PRO A 86 3.00 -33.99 -23.84
C PRO A 86 4.40 -33.48 -23.44
N THR A 87 5.47 -34.24 -23.64
CA THR A 87 6.84 -33.79 -23.41
C THR A 87 7.33 -32.81 -24.48
N SER A 88 6.80 -32.87 -25.71
CA SER A 88 7.16 -31.98 -26.81
C SER A 88 6.57 -30.57 -26.69
N LEU A 89 5.64 -30.36 -25.74
CA LEU A 89 5.04 -29.05 -25.43
C LEU A 89 6.01 -28.10 -24.72
N TYR A 90 7.16 -28.60 -24.26
CA TYR A 90 8.15 -27.83 -23.51
C TYR A 90 9.48 -27.78 -24.25
N CYS A 91 10.18 -26.66 -24.11
CA CYS A 91 11.54 -26.54 -24.64
C CYS A 91 12.46 -27.59 -24.00
N GLY A 92 13.00 -28.49 -24.81
CA GLY A 92 13.83 -29.63 -24.40
C GLY A 92 14.39 -30.38 -25.62
N TYR A 93 15.22 -31.41 -25.37
CA TYR A 93 16.01 -32.13 -26.38
C TYR A 93 15.19 -32.76 -27.55
N HIS A 94 13.87 -32.94 -27.39
CA HIS A 94 12.97 -33.54 -28.38
C HIS A 94 11.99 -32.55 -29.04
N SER A 95 12.29 -31.24 -29.12
CA SER A 95 11.36 -30.22 -29.68
C SER A 95 11.17 -30.24 -31.21
N LEU A 96 11.23 -31.41 -31.86
CA LEU A 96 11.07 -31.59 -33.31
C LEU A 96 9.60 -31.79 -33.74
N ALA A 97 8.65 -31.80 -32.81
CA ALA A 97 7.24 -32.00 -33.12
C ALA A 97 6.57 -30.72 -33.68
N ASN A 98 5.80 -30.86 -34.76
CA ASN A 98 5.02 -29.77 -35.34
C ASN A 98 3.76 -29.51 -34.48
N ASN A 99 3.85 -28.53 -33.58
CA ASN A 99 2.79 -28.17 -32.64
C ASN A 99 1.80 -27.11 -33.18
N SER A 100 1.72 -26.92 -34.51
CA SER A 100 0.86 -25.91 -35.12
C SER A 100 -0.63 -26.05 -34.77
N PHE A 101 -1.10 -27.28 -34.51
CA PHE A 101 -2.48 -27.56 -34.10
C PHE A 101 -2.87 -26.86 -32.78
N LEU A 102 -1.90 -26.53 -31.91
CA LEU A 102 -2.15 -25.84 -30.66
C LEU A 102 -2.72 -24.43 -30.88
N GLN A 103 -2.32 -23.75 -31.95
CA GLN A 103 -2.86 -22.41 -32.26
C GLN A 103 -4.34 -22.46 -32.63
N ASN A 104 -4.78 -23.55 -33.26
CA ASN A 104 -6.18 -23.75 -33.60
C ASN A 104 -7.02 -24.18 -32.40
N ALA A 105 -6.46 -25.03 -31.54
CA ALA A 105 -7.16 -25.51 -30.34
C ALA A 105 -7.20 -24.47 -29.20
N CYS A 106 -6.17 -23.63 -29.12
CA CYS A 106 -5.95 -22.66 -28.05
C CYS A 106 -5.64 -21.27 -28.63
N PRO A 107 -6.59 -20.65 -29.37
CA PRO A 107 -6.37 -19.38 -30.04
C PRO A 107 -6.20 -18.24 -29.04
N THR A 108 -5.07 -17.53 -29.11
CA THR A 108 -4.82 -16.32 -28.33
C THR A 108 -5.24 -15.05 -29.07
N ASN A 109 -5.68 -15.13 -30.33
CA ASN A 109 -6.11 -14.00 -31.16
C ASN A 109 -7.64 -13.80 -31.17
N SER A 110 -8.36 -14.44 -30.26
CA SER A 110 -9.81 -14.32 -30.11
C SER A 110 -10.21 -12.88 -29.80
N THR A 111 -11.28 -12.41 -30.45
CA THR A 111 -11.94 -11.11 -30.22
C THR A 111 -13.24 -11.24 -29.44
N ALA A 112 -13.57 -12.47 -29.00
CA ALA A 112 -14.76 -12.73 -28.20
C ALA A 112 -14.70 -12.01 -26.85
N ASN A 113 -15.87 -11.60 -26.35
CA ASN A 113 -15.95 -10.78 -25.16
C ASN A 113 -17.16 -11.20 -24.29
N PRO A 114 -16.98 -12.02 -23.23
CA PRO A 114 -15.71 -12.59 -22.75
C PRO A 114 -15.14 -13.67 -23.68
N ASP A 115 -13.82 -13.88 -23.60
CA ASP A 115 -13.19 -14.99 -24.29
C ASP A 115 -13.60 -16.34 -23.66
N PRO A 116 -14.06 -17.34 -24.44
CA PRO A 116 -14.59 -18.58 -23.90
C PRO A 116 -13.53 -19.53 -23.33
N ILE A 117 -12.24 -19.37 -23.67
CA ILE A 117 -11.18 -20.33 -23.32
C ILE A 117 -10.34 -19.81 -22.15
N PHE A 118 -9.87 -18.58 -22.28
CA PHE A 118 -8.92 -17.90 -21.41
C PHE A 118 -9.56 -16.79 -20.57
N GLY A 119 -10.71 -16.25 -20.98
CA GLY A 119 -11.42 -15.22 -20.23
C GLY A 119 -10.52 -14.06 -19.78
N ILE A 120 -10.45 -13.80 -18.48
CA ILE A 120 -9.62 -12.73 -17.88
C ILE A 120 -8.11 -12.89 -18.13
N PHE A 121 -7.64 -14.07 -18.53
CA PHE A 121 -6.23 -14.37 -18.76
C PHE A 121 -5.78 -14.05 -20.19
N LEU A 122 -6.71 -13.90 -21.13
CA LEU A 122 -6.41 -13.63 -22.55
C LEU A 122 -5.48 -12.42 -22.75
N PRO A 123 -5.67 -11.26 -22.08
CA PRO A 123 -4.79 -10.11 -22.27
C PRO A 123 -3.33 -10.38 -21.89
N ALA A 124 -3.07 -11.27 -20.93
CA ALA A 124 -1.71 -11.67 -20.57
C ALA A 124 -1.06 -12.50 -21.68
N LEU A 125 -1.83 -13.40 -22.30
CA LEU A 125 -1.35 -14.26 -23.38
C LEU A 125 -1.14 -13.50 -24.71
N GLN A 126 -1.86 -12.41 -24.91
CA GLN A 126 -1.69 -11.55 -26.09
C GLN A 126 -0.50 -10.61 -25.93
N ASN A 127 -0.43 -9.90 -24.80
CA ASN A 127 0.48 -8.76 -24.65
C ASN A 127 1.75 -9.07 -23.87
N VAL A 128 1.73 -10.10 -23.02
CA VAL A 128 2.80 -10.33 -22.04
C VAL A 128 3.58 -11.61 -22.32
N SER A 129 2.90 -12.71 -22.68
CA SER A 129 3.58 -13.98 -22.92
C SER A 129 4.53 -13.93 -24.12
N GLN A 130 4.21 -13.12 -25.13
CA GLN A 130 5.00 -12.93 -26.35
C GLN A 130 6.26 -12.07 -26.14
N SER A 131 6.28 -11.22 -25.10
CA SER A 131 7.44 -10.38 -24.82
C SER A 131 8.60 -11.19 -24.23
N THR A 132 9.84 -10.84 -24.58
CA THR A 132 11.06 -11.38 -23.95
C THR A 132 11.57 -10.47 -22.82
N SER A 133 11.10 -9.23 -22.75
CA SER A 133 11.55 -8.22 -21.79
C SER A 133 10.94 -8.44 -20.41
N PHE A 134 11.78 -8.56 -19.38
CA PHE A 134 11.32 -8.71 -18.00
C PHE A 134 10.51 -7.49 -17.53
N PHE A 135 10.96 -6.27 -17.87
CA PHE A 135 10.32 -5.05 -17.40
C PHE A 135 8.93 -4.86 -18.00
N GLU A 136 8.73 -5.20 -19.28
CA GLU A 136 7.41 -5.14 -19.90
C GLU A 136 6.43 -6.08 -19.18
N LYS A 137 6.86 -7.31 -18.88
CA LYS A 137 6.04 -8.25 -18.11
C LYS A 137 5.73 -7.72 -16.72
N LEU A 138 6.75 -7.22 -16.02
CA LEU A 138 6.61 -6.71 -14.66
C LEU A 138 5.60 -5.56 -14.60
N PHE A 139 5.78 -4.52 -15.41
CA PHE A 139 4.93 -3.33 -15.38
C PHE A 139 3.52 -3.60 -15.89
N TYR A 140 3.36 -4.44 -16.92
CA TYR A 140 2.03 -4.78 -17.42
C TYR A 140 1.23 -5.58 -16.39
N CYS A 141 1.85 -6.57 -15.74
CA CYS A 141 1.18 -7.35 -14.70
C CYS A 141 0.88 -6.49 -13.46
N PHE A 142 1.83 -5.64 -13.05
CA PHE A 142 1.61 -4.67 -11.99
C PHE A 142 0.44 -3.74 -12.30
N TRP A 143 0.38 -3.20 -13.52
CA TRP A 143 -0.72 -2.35 -13.98
C TRP A 143 -2.06 -3.08 -13.93
N TRP A 144 -2.13 -4.32 -14.42
CA TRP A 144 -3.36 -5.12 -14.34
C TRP A 144 -3.82 -5.31 -12.90
N GLY A 145 -2.90 -5.63 -11.98
CA GLY A 145 -3.21 -5.79 -10.55
C GLY A 145 -3.70 -4.49 -9.92
N LEU A 146 -3.01 -3.38 -10.19
CA LEU A 146 -3.36 -2.07 -9.68
C LEU A 146 -4.75 -1.62 -10.17
N GLN A 147 -5.02 -1.79 -11.46
CA GLN A 147 -6.30 -1.44 -12.08
C GLN A 147 -7.44 -2.23 -11.45
N ASN A 148 -7.32 -3.55 -11.31
CA ASN A 148 -8.42 -4.38 -10.83
C ASN A 148 -8.66 -4.27 -9.32
N LEU A 149 -7.61 -4.07 -8.52
CA LEU A 149 -7.80 -3.76 -7.09
C LEU A 149 -8.49 -2.40 -6.91
N SER A 150 -8.11 -1.40 -7.71
CA SER A 150 -8.66 -0.04 -7.57
C SER A 150 -10.07 0.12 -8.15
N SER A 151 -10.42 -0.69 -9.15
CA SER A 151 -11.75 -0.68 -9.78
C SER A 151 -12.66 -1.81 -9.31
N LEU A 152 -12.31 -2.49 -8.22
CA LEU A 152 -13.11 -3.59 -7.64
C LEU A 152 -13.39 -4.73 -8.64
N GLY A 153 -12.51 -4.91 -9.62
CA GLY A 153 -12.65 -5.91 -10.66
C GLY A 153 -13.73 -5.64 -11.70
N GLN A 154 -14.27 -4.43 -11.80
CA GLN A 154 -15.34 -4.08 -12.77
C GLN A 154 -14.96 -4.34 -14.22
N ASN A 155 -13.67 -4.31 -14.54
CA ASN A 155 -13.16 -4.52 -15.89
C ASN A 155 -12.89 -6.01 -16.22
N MET A 156 -13.04 -6.91 -15.25
CA MET A 156 -12.85 -8.35 -15.46
C MET A 156 -14.06 -8.94 -16.16
N LYS A 157 -13.81 -9.67 -17.26
CA LYS A 157 -14.84 -10.36 -18.03
C LYS A 157 -14.53 -11.85 -18.00
N THR A 158 -15.25 -12.57 -17.15
CA THR A 158 -14.95 -13.97 -16.87
C THR A 158 -15.59 -14.91 -17.87
N SER A 159 -14.94 -16.06 -18.10
CA SER A 159 -15.56 -17.19 -18.81
C SER A 159 -16.46 -18.01 -17.86
N THR A 160 -17.05 -19.11 -18.36
CA THR A 160 -17.82 -20.06 -17.55
C THR A 160 -16.94 -20.90 -16.61
N ASN A 161 -15.61 -20.68 -16.58
CA ASN A 161 -14.71 -21.45 -15.75
C ASN A 161 -14.84 -21.11 -14.26
N THR A 162 -15.07 -22.13 -13.43
CA THR A 162 -15.27 -21.96 -11.97
C THR A 162 -14.04 -21.40 -11.25
N LEU A 163 -12.83 -21.84 -11.60
CA LEU A 163 -11.60 -21.38 -10.93
C LEU A 163 -11.29 -19.92 -11.28
N GLU A 164 -11.55 -19.53 -12.52
CA GLU A 164 -11.44 -18.14 -12.97
C GLU A 164 -12.41 -17.23 -12.22
N ASN A 165 -13.68 -17.64 -12.12
CA ASN A 165 -14.70 -16.89 -11.38
C ASN A 165 -14.35 -16.76 -9.89
N LEU A 166 -13.85 -17.83 -9.26
CA LEU A 166 -13.40 -17.79 -7.88
C LEU A 166 -12.22 -16.83 -7.68
N PHE A 167 -11.25 -16.83 -8.60
CA PHE A 167 -10.13 -15.90 -8.58
C PHE A 167 -10.60 -14.44 -8.76
N ALA A 168 -11.54 -14.18 -9.67
CA ALA A 168 -12.12 -12.86 -9.87
C ALA A 168 -12.84 -12.36 -8.60
N VAL A 169 -13.64 -13.19 -7.94
CA VAL A 169 -14.28 -12.86 -6.65
C VAL A 169 -13.24 -12.52 -5.58
N PHE A 170 -12.14 -13.29 -5.52
CA PHE A 170 -11.05 -13.06 -4.58
C PHE A 170 -10.36 -11.71 -4.84
N VAL A 171 -10.06 -11.37 -6.10
CA VAL A 171 -9.49 -10.08 -6.49
C VAL A 171 -10.43 -8.93 -6.13
N SER A 172 -11.72 -9.02 -6.50
CA SER A 172 -12.71 -7.97 -6.21
C SER A 172 -12.92 -7.74 -4.72
N THR A 173 -13.03 -8.82 -3.93
CA THR A 173 -13.20 -8.72 -2.47
C THR A 173 -11.96 -8.12 -1.80
N SER A 174 -10.77 -8.56 -2.22
CA SER A 174 -9.51 -8.02 -1.72
C SER A 174 -9.33 -6.55 -2.10
N GLY A 175 -9.69 -6.18 -3.33
CA GLY A 175 -9.70 -4.79 -3.81
C GLY A 175 -10.58 -3.90 -2.97
N LEU A 176 -11.82 -4.34 -2.67
CA LEU A 176 -12.75 -3.60 -1.82
C LEU A 176 -12.18 -3.32 -0.43
N VAL A 177 -11.65 -4.36 0.23
CA VAL A 177 -11.07 -4.24 1.58
C VAL A 177 -9.84 -3.32 1.56
N LEU A 178 -8.91 -3.54 0.62
CA LEU A 178 -7.68 -2.75 0.53
C LEU A 178 -7.95 -1.29 0.19
N PHE A 179 -8.89 -1.01 -0.71
CA PHE A 179 -9.26 0.34 -1.09
C PHE A 179 -9.96 1.09 0.05
N ALA A 180 -10.87 0.41 0.78
CA ALA A 180 -11.51 0.97 1.96
C ALA A 180 -10.48 1.28 3.08
N LEU A 181 -9.52 0.39 3.32
CA LEU A 181 -8.44 0.62 4.28
C LEU A 181 -7.53 1.79 3.86
N LEU A 182 -7.21 1.90 2.57
CA LEU A 182 -6.42 3.01 2.05
C LEU A 182 -7.13 4.34 2.29
N ILE A 183 -8.40 4.46 1.91
CA ILE A 183 -9.19 5.67 2.11
C ILE A 183 -9.34 5.99 3.61
N GLY A 184 -9.74 5.00 4.42
CA GLY A 184 -9.97 5.22 5.85
C GLY A 184 -8.70 5.67 6.59
N ASN A 185 -7.55 5.07 6.27
CA ASN A 185 -6.28 5.46 6.88
C ASN A 185 -5.85 6.85 6.40
N VAL A 186 -5.90 7.15 5.10
CA VAL A 186 -5.55 8.48 4.55
C VAL A 186 -6.47 9.56 5.12
N GLN A 187 -7.78 9.30 5.22
CA GLN A 187 -8.74 10.22 5.80
C GLN A 187 -8.41 10.52 7.28
N THR A 188 -8.08 9.50 8.07
CA THR A 188 -7.68 9.67 9.47
C THR A 188 -6.44 10.56 9.61
N TYR A 189 -5.44 10.39 8.74
CA TYR A 189 -4.23 11.23 8.73
C TYR A 189 -4.51 12.66 8.28
N LEU A 190 -5.36 12.85 7.26
CA LEU A 190 -5.74 14.18 6.79
C LEU A 190 -6.59 14.93 7.84
N GLN A 191 -7.50 14.23 8.52
CA GLN A 191 -8.34 14.81 9.57
C GLN A 191 -7.52 15.28 10.78
N SER A 192 -6.53 14.51 11.22
CA SER A 192 -5.68 14.93 12.34
C SER A 192 -4.83 16.18 12.00
N ALA A 193 -4.32 16.26 10.77
CA ALA A 193 -3.62 17.44 10.28
C ALA A 193 -4.57 18.65 10.16
N SER A 194 -5.79 18.46 9.65
CA SER A 194 -6.77 19.54 9.50
C SER A 194 -7.29 20.06 10.83
N VAL A 195 -7.54 19.18 11.82
CA VAL A 195 -7.99 19.59 13.16
C VAL A 195 -6.98 20.54 13.79
N ARG A 196 -5.68 20.22 13.71
CA ARG A 196 -4.63 21.08 14.26
C ARG A 196 -4.56 22.45 13.57
N ILE A 197 -4.76 22.49 12.26
CA ILE A 197 -4.82 23.75 11.50
C ILE A 197 -6.06 24.55 11.87
N GLU A 198 -7.18 23.88 12.10
CA GLU A 198 -8.42 24.54 12.48
C GLU A 198 -8.38 25.06 13.92
N GLU A 199 -7.78 24.31 14.86
CA GLU A 199 -7.51 24.78 16.22
C GLU A 199 -6.67 26.08 16.21
N MET A 200 -5.62 26.15 15.38
CA MET A 200 -4.88 27.41 15.18
C MET A 200 -5.78 28.54 14.70
N ARG A 201 -6.57 28.28 13.65
CA ARG A 201 -7.40 29.30 13.00
C ARG A 201 -8.46 29.83 13.95
N VAL A 202 -9.09 28.95 14.72
CA VAL A 202 -10.07 29.30 15.76
C VAL A 202 -9.39 30.13 16.84
N LYS A 203 -8.28 29.65 17.43
CA LYS A 203 -7.57 30.39 18.49
C LYS A 203 -7.09 31.77 18.04
N ARG A 204 -6.63 31.87 16.78
CA ARG A 204 -6.25 33.16 16.17
C ARG A 204 -7.46 34.09 16.05
N ARG A 205 -8.57 33.59 15.52
CA ARG A 205 -9.82 34.37 15.37
C ARG A 205 -10.35 34.86 16.71
N ASP A 206 -10.35 33.99 17.72
CA ASP A 206 -10.80 34.33 19.07
C ASP A 206 -9.90 35.42 19.69
N THR A 207 -8.59 35.34 19.47
CA THR A 207 -7.63 36.36 19.91
C THR A 207 -7.88 37.69 19.22
N GLU A 208 -8.05 37.70 17.89
CA GLU A 208 -8.36 38.91 17.11
C GLU A 208 -9.67 39.56 17.55
N GLN A 209 -10.72 38.77 17.76
CA GLN A 209 -12.02 39.25 18.26
C GLN A 209 -11.92 39.82 19.67
N TRP A 210 -11.19 39.15 20.57
CA TRP A 210 -10.96 39.62 21.93
C TRP A 210 -10.19 40.95 21.93
N MET A 211 -9.14 41.08 21.12
CA MET A 211 -8.37 42.32 20.99
C MET A 211 -9.19 43.48 20.43
N ALA A 212 -10.04 43.20 19.43
CA ALA A 212 -10.94 44.19 18.84
C ALA A 212 -11.99 44.67 19.86
N HIS A 213 -12.59 43.74 20.62
CA HIS A 213 -13.58 44.05 21.65
C HIS A 213 -13.00 44.90 22.79
N ARG A 214 -11.72 44.71 23.13
CA ARG A 214 -11.02 45.48 24.17
C ARG A 214 -10.41 46.80 23.69
N LEU A 215 -10.58 47.16 22.41
CA LEU A 215 -10.07 48.41 21.82
C LEU A 215 -8.56 48.60 22.06
N LEU A 216 -7.78 47.50 21.95
CA LEU A 216 -6.34 47.57 22.19
C LEU A 216 -5.64 48.44 21.12
N PRO A 217 -4.59 49.19 21.48
CA PRO A 217 -3.80 49.94 20.51
C PRO A 217 -3.03 49.02 19.56
N GLU A 218 -2.83 49.46 18.32
CA GLU A 218 -2.26 48.63 17.24
C GLU A 218 -0.87 48.08 17.55
N ASN A 219 -0.04 48.86 18.24
CA ASN A 219 1.30 48.40 18.65
C ASN A 219 1.25 47.16 19.58
N LEU A 220 0.20 47.03 20.40
CA LEU A 220 0.02 45.92 21.32
C LEU A 220 -0.55 44.70 20.58
N LYS A 221 -1.50 44.92 19.66
CA LYS A 221 -2.04 43.87 18.79
C LYS A 221 -0.94 43.19 17.98
N ASP A 222 -0.06 43.97 17.36
CA ASP A 222 1.06 43.46 16.58
C ASP A 222 2.03 42.61 17.42
N ARG A 223 2.26 43.01 18.67
CA ARG A 223 3.12 42.26 19.60
C ARG A 223 2.47 40.95 20.03
N ILE A 224 1.17 40.96 20.32
CA ILE A 224 0.41 39.76 20.67
C ILE A 224 0.39 38.78 19.49
N MET A 225 0.11 39.25 18.29
CA MET A 225 0.10 38.42 17.07
C MET A 225 1.46 37.80 16.78
N ARG A 226 2.55 38.58 16.90
CA ARG A 226 3.91 38.06 16.76
C ARG A 226 4.24 37.01 17.82
N HIS A 227 3.81 37.22 19.06
CA HIS A 227 4.03 36.25 20.13
C HIS A 227 3.26 34.95 19.91
N GLU A 228 1.98 35.01 19.51
CA GLU A 228 1.19 33.82 19.16
C GLU A 228 1.81 33.04 17.98
N GLN A 229 2.27 33.76 16.95
CA GLN A 229 2.92 33.14 15.81
C GLN A 229 4.25 32.47 16.19
N TYR A 230 5.04 33.12 17.04
CA TYR A 230 6.26 32.52 17.61
C TYR A 230 5.94 31.27 18.44
N ARG A 231 4.96 31.35 19.35
CA ARG A 231 4.51 30.19 20.14
C ARG A 231 4.07 29.02 19.26
N TRP A 232 3.38 29.31 18.17
CA TRP A 232 2.97 28.27 17.24
C TRP A 232 4.15 27.63 16.51
N GLN A 233 5.14 28.41 16.11
CA GLN A 233 6.34 27.86 15.45
C GLN A 233 7.18 27.02 16.42
N GLU A 234 7.33 27.46 17.66
CA GLU A 234 8.21 26.83 18.65
C GLU A 234 7.58 25.58 19.31
N THR A 235 6.35 25.71 19.81
CA THR A 235 5.70 24.66 20.62
C THR A 235 4.45 24.09 19.96
N ARG A 236 4.16 24.50 18.72
CA ARG A 236 2.93 24.13 17.99
C ARG A 236 1.67 24.37 18.81
N GLY A 237 1.68 25.46 19.58
CA GLY A 237 0.54 25.99 20.34
C GLY A 237 0.20 25.24 21.63
N VAL A 238 1.07 24.35 22.12
CA VAL A 238 0.86 23.62 23.37
C VAL A 238 0.87 24.58 24.57
N ASP A 239 -0.13 24.46 25.44
CA ASP A 239 -0.17 25.14 26.74
C ASP A 239 0.62 24.34 27.78
N GLU A 240 1.90 24.66 27.92
CA GLU A 240 2.82 23.98 28.84
C GLU A 240 2.38 24.10 30.31
N GLU A 241 1.85 25.26 30.71
CA GLU A 241 1.42 25.49 32.08
C GLU A 241 0.15 24.69 32.42
N GLY A 242 -0.82 24.65 31.49
CA GLY A 242 -2.00 23.80 31.59
C GLY A 242 -1.65 22.32 31.66
N LEU A 243 -0.72 21.87 30.82
CA LEU A 243 -0.22 20.48 30.82
C LEU A 243 0.38 20.10 32.18
N LEU A 244 1.25 20.96 32.74
CA LEU A 244 1.88 20.75 34.03
C LEU A 244 0.86 20.74 35.18
N LYS A 245 -0.20 21.54 35.09
CA LYS A 245 -1.27 21.59 36.12
C LYS A 245 -2.14 20.34 36.13
N ASN A 246 -2.32 19.67 34.99
CA ASN A 246 -3.09 18.44 34.88
C ASN A 246 -2.34 17.19 35.39
N LEU A 247 -1.02 17.28 35.57
CA LEU A 247 -0.20 16.20 36.08
C LEU A 247 -0.26 16.09 37.62
N PRO A 248 -0.23 14.86 38.19
CA PRO A 248 -0.04 14.64 39.62
C PRO A 248 1.18 15.37 40.18
N LYS A 249 1.12 15.75 41.47
CA LYS A 249 2.17 16.57 42.11
C LYS A 249 3.56 15.92 42.01
N ASP A 250 3.64 14.60 42.13
CA ASP A 250 4.91 13.86 42.10
C ASP A 250 5.58 13.93 40.72
N LEU A 251 4.82 13.64 39.66
CA LEU A 251 5.28 13.76 38.26
C LEU A 251 5.69 15.20 37.91
N ARG A 252 4.91 16.19 38.38
CA ARG A 252 5.22 17.62 38.17
C ARG A 252 6.55 18.01 38.83
N ARG A 253 6.81 17.52 40.04
CA ARG A 253 8.06 17.78 40.78
C ARG A 253 9.25 17.15 40.07
N GLU A 254 9.09 15.94 39.56
CA GLU A 254 10.12 15.21 38.83
C GLU A 254 10.49 15.90 37.51
N ILE A 255 9.50 16.30 36.71
CA ILE A 255 9.71 17.05 35.46
C ILE A 255 10.42 18.38 35.73
N LYS A 256 9.99 19.15 36.74
CA LYS A 256 10.65 20.41 37.13
C LYS A 256 12.09 20.19 37.54
N ARG A 257 12.37 19.15 38.33
CA ARG A 257 13.74 18.81 38.74
C ARG A 257 14.59 18.50 37.52
N HIS A 258 14.08 17.71 36.57
CA HIS A 258 14.80 17.34 35.34
C HIS A 258 15.12 18.57 34.46
N LEU A 259 14.13 19.44 34.21
CA LEU A 259 14.31 20.67 33.43
C LEU A 259 15.26 21.66 34.10
N CYS A 260 15.21 21.78 35.43
CA CYS A 260 16.11 22.67 36.17
C CYS A 260 17.56 22.14 36.15
N LEU A 261 17.76 20.83 36.30
CA LEU A 261 19.07 20.20 36.26
C LEU A 261 19.74 20.32 34.89
N SER A 262 18.98 20.18 33.80
CA SER A 262 19.51 20.35 32.44
C SER A 262 19.93 21.79 32.15
N LEU A 263 19.19 22.78 32.65
CA LEU A 263 19.56 24.21 32.53
C LEU A 263 20.80 24.56 33.36
N LEU A 264 20.94 23.99 34.57
CA LEU A 264 22.11 24.18 35.43
C LEU A 264 23.36 23.53 34.83
N MET A 265 23.25 22.31 34.29
CA MET A 265 24.37 21.65 33.62
C MET A 265 24.81 22.40 32.36
N LYS A 266 23.86 22.98 31.60
CA LYS A 266 24.17 23.79 30.41
C LYS A 266 24.92 25.08 30.78
N HIS A 267 24.56 25.72 31.89
CA HIS A 267 25.28 26.89 32.41
C HIS A 267 26.62 26.54 33.05
N SER A 268 26.74 25.43 33.79
CA SER A 268 28.02 25.03 34.39
C SER A 268 29.04 24.63 33.33
N VAL A 269 28.63 23.97 32.24
CA VAL A 269 29.54 23.67 31.11
C VAL A 269 30.00 24.93 30.40
N MET A 270 29.18 25.99 30.31
CA MET A 270 29.61 27.30 29.79
C MET A 270 30.53 28.05 30.76
N LEU A 271 30.43 27.83 32.07
CA LEU A 271 31.28 28.47 33.08
C LEU A 271 32.63 27.75 33.31
N TYR A 272 32.74 26.47 32.97
CA TYR A 272 33.98 25.68 33.10
C TYR A 272 34.65 25.39 31.74
N GLY A 273 34.14 25.96 30.65
CA GLY A 273 34.66 25.81 29.28
C GLY A 273 35.20 27.10 28.65
N ALA A 274 35.51 28.11 29.46
CA ALA A 274 36.18 29.35 29.07
C ALA A 274 37.52 29.49 29.80
#